data_AF-A0A4Q6BN38-F1
#
_entry.id   AF-A0A4Q6BN38-F1
#
_cell.length_a   1.000
_cell.length_b   1.000
_cell.length_c   1.000
_cell.angle_alpha   90.00
_cell.angle_beta   90.00
_cell.angle_gamma   90.00
#
_symmetry.space_group_name_H-M   'P 1'
#
loop_
_entity.id
_entity.type
_entity.pdbx_description
1 polymer ?
#
loop_
_entity_poly.entity_id
_entity_poly.type
_entity_poly.pdbx_seq_one_letter_code
_entity_poly.pdbx_strand_id
1 'polypeptide(L)'
;MKLSLCGWSLNRLFRREASPLTLLEFPAFTLDQFGIDAVELNNIYFESTEPAYLDMLRAAADAAGSTMLNIAVDEKGDLASDDEALRLDRG
;
A
#
# COMPACT_ATOMS: atom_id res chain seq x y z
N MET A 1 -13.15 8.27 -17.51
CA MET A 1 -12.22 7.20 -17.06
C MET A 1 -11.42 7.75 -15.90
N LYS A 2 -11.22 6.98 -14.83
CA LYS A 2 -10.34 7.35 -13.71
C LYS A 2 -9.12 6.42 -13.73
N LEU A 3 -7.96 6.95 -13.36
CA LEU A 3 -6.70 6.20 -13.27
C LEU A 3 -6.30 6.09 -11.80
N SER A 4 -5.63 5.00 -11.45
CA SER A 4 -5.02 4.75 -10.15
C SER A 4 -3.57 4.31 -10.34
N LEU A 5 -2.74 4.51 -9.30
CA LEU A 5 -1.38 3.98 -9.26
C LEU A 5 -1.25 2.91 -8.19
N CYS A 6 -0.79 1.72 -8.57
CA CYS A 6 -0.51 0.64 -7.62
C CYS A 6 0.91 0.75 -7.02
N GLY A 7 1.05 0.45 -5.73
CA GLY A 7 2.31 0.56 -5.00
C GLY A 7 3.47 -0.20 -5.65
N TRP A 8 3.22 -1.40 -6.17
CA TRP A 8 4.23 -2.19 -6.90
C TRP A 8 4.85 -1.46 -8.11
N SER A 9 4.13 -0.53 -8.75
CA SER A 9 4.70 0.30 -9.83
C SER A 9 5.89 1.14 -9.35
N LEU A 10 5.96 1.45 -8.05
CA LEU A 10 7.02 2.21 -7.40
C LEU A 10 7.85 1.36 -6.44
N ASN A 11 7.90 0.03 -6.60
CA ASN A 11 8.57 -0.87 -5.66
C ASN A 11 10.03 -0.51 -5.35
N ARG A 12 10.78 0.03 -6.32
CA ARG A 12 12.16 0.49 -6.11
C ARG A 12 12.23 1.74 -5.23
N LEU A 13 11.18 2.57 -5.23
CA LEU A 13 11.08 3.72 -4.33
C LEU A 13 10.69 3.32 -2.92
N PHE A 14 9.83 2.30 -2.76
CA PHE A 14 9.49 1.74 -1.45
C PHE A 14 10.66 0.96 -0.81
N ARG A 15 11.47 0.27 -1.63
CA ARG A 15 12.53 -0.64 -1.15
C ARG A 15 13.95 -0.06 -1.16
N ARG A 16 14.12 1.22 -1.44
CA ARG A 16 15.44 1.89 -1.41
C ARG A 16 15.98 1.97 0.02
N GLU A 17 17.29 1.81 0.18
CA GLU A 17 17.94 1.80 1.50
C GLU A 17 17.90 3.18 2.19
N ALA A 18 18.20 4.24 1.42
CA ALA A 18 18.18 5.61 1.91
C ALA A 18 16.85 6.26 1.57
N SER A 19 16.13 6.73 2.60
CA SER A 19 14.87 7.48 2.48
C SER A 19 13.85 6.79 1.56
N PRO A 20 13.36 5.58 1.93
CA PRO A 20 12.28 4.93 1.21
C PRO A 20 11.03 5.81 1.15
N LEU A 21 10.31 5.73 0.04
CA LEU A 21 8.96 6.27 -0.04
C LEU A 21 8.11 5.51 0.98
N THR A 22 7.50 6.24 1.91
CA THR A 22 6.58 5.66 2.89
C THR A 22 5.17 5.56 2.33
N LEU A 23 4.35 4.69 2.90
CA LEU A 23 2.93 4.61 2.52
C LEU A 23 2.16 5.89 2.88
N LEU A 24 2.64 6.65 3.87
CA LEU A 24 2.09 7.95 4.24
C LEU A 24 2.41 9.04 3.19
N GLU A 25 3.56 8.97 2.53
CA GLU A 25 3.93 9.91 1.46
C GLU A 25 3.34 9.54 0.10
N PHE A 26 3.03 8.26 -0.11
CA PHE A 26 2.62 7.71 -1.40
C PHE A 26 1.43 8.44 -2.07
N PRO A 27 0.34 8.81 -1.36
CA PRO A 27 -0.78 9.54 -1.97
C PRO A 27 -0.36 10.89 -2.55
N ALA A 28 0.36 11.70 -1.77
CA ALA A 28 0.85 13.00 -2.20
C ALA A 28 1.87 12.86 -3.34
N PHE A 29 2.82 11.93 -3.21
CA PHE A 29 3.80 11.65 -4.26
C PHE A 29 3.14 11.28 -5.59
N THR A 30 2.09 10.44 -5.56
CA THR A 30 1.38 10.01 -6.75
C THR A 30 0.69 11.17 -7.46
N LEU A 31 0.03 12.04 -6.70
CA LEU A 31 -0.58 13.25 -7.22
C LEU A 31 0.46 14.20 -7.80
N ASP A 32 1.51 14.51 -7.04
CA ASP A 32 2.51 15.50 -7.42
C ASP A 32 3.34 15.09 -8.64
N GLN A 33 3.69 13.81 -8.75
CA GLN A 33 4.56 13.31 -9.82
C GLN A 33 3.80 12.92 -11.09
N PHE A 34 2.55 12.46 -10.96
CA PHE A 34 1.81 11.85 -12.08
C PHE A 34 0.43 12.47 -12.34
N GLY A 35 -0.06 13.35 -11.47
CA GLY A 35 -1.39 13.93 -11.58
C GLY A 35 -2.51 12.92 -11.36
N ILE A 36 -2.25 11.84 -10.60
CA ILE A 36 -3.20 10.77 -10.31
C ILE A 36 -3.68 10.92 -8.86
N ASP A 37 -5.00 10.99 -8.66
CA ASP A 37 -5.67 11.22 -7.37
C ASP A 37 -6.24 9.95 -6.75
N ALA A 38 -5.73 8.78 -7.16
CA ALA A 38 -6.13 7.50 -6.61
C ALA A 38 -4.96 6.52 -6.53
N VAL A 39 -4.90 5.76 -5.44
CA VAL A 39 -3.84 4.78 -5.17
C VAL A 39 -4.41 3.40 -4.85
N GLU A 40 -3.63 2.38 -5.17
CA GLU A 40 -3.84 1.00 -4.74
C GLU A 40 -2.65 0.55 -3.90
N LEU A 41 -2.91 0.14 -2.67
CA LEU A 41 -1.88 -0.16 -1.68
C LEU A 41 -1.40 -1.60 -1.81
N ASN A 42 -0.25 -1.90 -1.20
CA ASN A 42 0.26 -3.26 -1.05
C ASN A 42 0.59 -3.47 0.43
N ASN A 43 0.08 -4.55 1.04
CA ASN A 43 0.24 -4.83 2.48
C ASN A 43 1.70 -4.84 2.94
N ILE A 44 2.62 -5.27 2.08
CA ILE A 44 4.06 -5.34 2.37
C ILE A 44 4.73 -3.97 2.60
N TYR A 45 4.08 -2.87 2.22
CA TYR A 45 4.59 -1.50 2.42
C TYR A 45 3.97 -0.80 3.64
N PHE A 46 3.07 -1.45 4.36
CA PHE A 46 2.57 -0.92 5.62
C PHE A 46 3.67 -1.01 6.68
N GLU A 47 3.97 0.10 7.34
CA GLU A 47 4.87 0.10 8.51
C GLU A 47 4.18 -0.46 9.75
N SER A 48 2.85 -0.38 9.80
CA SER A 48 2.02 -0.91 10.87
C SER A 48 0.58 -1.11 10.40
N THR A 49 -0.15 -2.01 11.08
CA THR A 49 -1.60 -2.17 10.93
C THR A 49 -2.37 -1.72 12.17
N GLU A 50 -1.68 -1.11 13.14
CA GLU A 50 -2.29 -0.58 14.36
C GLU A 50 -3.18 0.63 14.04
N PRO A 51 -4.30 0.82 14.77
CA PRO A 51 -5.27 1.89 14.48
C PRO A 51 -4.64 3.28 14.32
N ALA A 52 -3.66 3.63 15.17
CA ALA A 52 -3.00 4.92 15.11
C ALA A 52 -2.26 5.18 13.78
N TYR A 53 -1.61 4.15 13.22
CA TYR A 53 -0.95 4.28 11.91
C TYR A 53 -1.97 4.34 10.77
N LEU A 54 -3.05 3.57 10.87
CA LEU A 54 -4.12 3.60 9.87
C LEU A 54 -4.82 4.96 9.83
N ASP A 55 -4.99 5.62 10.98
CA ASP A 55 -5.50 6.99 11.06
C ASP A 55 -4.55 7.98 10.40
N MET A 56 -3.24 7.83 10.57
CA MET A 56 -2.22 8.65 9.88
C MET A 56 -2.26 8.43 8.37
N LEU A 57 -2.36 7.18 7.91
CA LEU A 57 -2.43 6.85 6.49
C LEU A 57 -3.68 7.45 5.84
N ARG A 58 -4.83 7.32 6.52
CA ARG A 58 -6.07 7.95 6.08
C ARG A 58 -5.94 9.47 6.01
N ALA A 59 -5.41 10.10 7.05
CA ALA A 59 -5.21 11.54 7.09
C ALA A 59 -4.27 12.03 5.97
N ALA A 60 -3.24 11.26 5.62
CA ALA A 60 -2.33 11.59 4.53
C ALA A 60 -3.01 11.50 3.15
N ALA A 61 -3.83 10.48 2.92
CA ALA A 61 -4.64 10.36 1.71
C ALA A 61 -5.65 11.53 1.59
N ASP A 62 -6.35 11.85 2.69
CA ASP A 62 -7.30 12.96 2.75
C ASP A 62 -6.62 14.31 2.49
N ALA A 63 -5.44 14.55 3.08
CA ALA A 63 -4.66 15.76 2.87
C ALA A 63 -4.17 15.92 1.42
N ALA A 64 -3.86 14.80 0.76
CA ALA A 64 -3.50 14.78 -0.66
C ALA A 64 -4.73 14.82 -1.60
N GLY A 65 -5.97 14.76 -1.08
CA GLY A 65 -7.17 14.63 -1.89
C GLY A 65 -7.22 13.31 -2.68
N SER A 66 -6.50 12.29 -2.23
CA SER A 66 -6.33 11.02 -2.94
C SER A 66 -7.27 9.94 -2.39
N THR A 67 -7.87 9.14 -3.29
CA THR A 67 -8.70 7.99 -2.91
C THR A 67 -7.88 6.70 -2.84
N MET A 68 -8.01 5.93 -1.77
CA MET A 68 -7.44 4.58 -1.68
C MET A 68 -8.48 3.56 -2.19
N LEU A 69 -8.21 2.89 -3.32
CA LEU A 69 -9.20 2.06 -4.00
C LEU A 69 -9.11 0.56 -3.68
N ASN A 70 -7.91 0.06 -3.43
CA ASN A 70 -7.64 -1.36 -3.26
C ASN A 70 -6.42 -1.60 -2.38
N ILE A 71 -6.27 -2.82 -1.87
CA ILE A 71 -5.09 -3.31 -1.17
C ILE A 71 -4.76 -4.70 -1.76
N ALA A 72 -3.61 -4.83 -2.41
CA ALA A 72 -3.09 -6.15 -2.75
C ALA A 72 -2.41 -6.78 -1.52
N VAL A 73 -2.68 -8.06 -1.29
CA VAL A 73 -2.18 -8.82 -0.15
C VAL A 73 -1.20 -9.86 -0.66
N ASP A 74 0.08 -9.60 -0.42
CA ASP A 74 1.21 -10.45 -0.76
C ASP A 74 1.72 -11.15 0.52
N GLU A 75 2.37 -12.31 0.37
CA GLU A 75 3.10 -13.00 1.45
C GLU A 75 2.24 -13.34 2.70
N LYS A 76 1.00 -13.81 2.49
CA LYS A 76 0.06 -14.22 3.56
C LYS A 76 -0.53 -15.63 3.35
N GLY A 77 0.31 -16.56 2.93
CA GLY A 77 -0.06 -17.95 2.67
C GLY A 77 -0.53 -18.23 1.24
N ASP A 78 -0.69 -19.51 0.94
CA ASP A 78 -1.18 -20.00 -0.35
C ASP A 78 -2.65 -20.42 -0.21
N LEU A 79 -3.57 -19.56 -0.68
CA LEU A 79 -5.01 -19.77 -0.59
C LEU A 79 -5.49 -21.04 -1.33
N ALA A 80 -4.71 -21.55 -2.29
CA ALA A 80 -5.03 -22.71 -3.08
C ALA A 80 -4.37 -24.00 -2.57
N SER A 81 -3.62 -23.95 -1.46
CA SER A 81 -2.93 -25.13 -0.95
C SER A 81 -3.90 -26.18 -0.40
N ASP A 82 -3.63 -27.46 -0.68
CA ASP A 82 -4.36 -28.57 -0.06
C ASP A 82 -3.94 -28.80 1.40
N ASP A 83 -2.82 -28.20 1.83
CA ASP A 83 -2.35 -28.21 3.21
C ASP A 83 -3.03 -27.06 3.99
N GLU A 84 -3.80 -27.41 5.02
CA GLU A 84 -4.48 -26.45 5.89
C GLU A 84 -3.49 -25.50 6.58
N ALA A 85 -2.30 -25.97 6.97
CA ALA A 85 -1.32 -25.12 7.61
C ALA A 85 -0.76 -24.04 6.66
N LEU A 86 -0.58 -24.38 5.38
CA LEU A 86 -0.12 -23.43 4.35
C LEU A 86 -1.23 -22.45 3.91
N ARG A 87 -2.50 -22.87 3.97
CA ARG A 87 -3.64 -21.97 3.72
C ARG A 87 -3.88 -20.99 4.86
N LEU A 88 -3.76 -21.44 6.10
CA LEU A 88 -4.14 -20.67 7.28
C LEU A 88 -3.03 -19.77 7.82
N ASP A 89 -1.89 -19.66 7.13
CA ASP A 89 -0.68 -18.90 7.49
C ASP A 89 -0.92 -17.92 8.66
N ARG A 90 -0.65 -18.41 9.88
CA ARG A 90 -1.08 -17.73 11.11
C ARG A 90 -0.13 -16.62 11.57
N GLY A 91 0.99 -16.41 10.86
CA GLY A 91 2.04 -15.48 11.26
C GLY A 91 2.85 -15.95 12.46
#